data_AF-A0A8K0I6B7-F1
#
_entry.id   AF-A0A8K0I6B7-F1
#
_cell.length_a   1.000
_cell.length_b   1.000
_cell.length_c   1.000
_cell.angle_alpha   90.00
_cell.angle_beta   90.00
_cell.angle_gamma   90.00
#
_symmetry.space_group_name_H-M   'P 1'
#
loop_
_entity.id
_entity.type
_entity.pdbx_description
1 polymer ?
#
loop_
_entity_poly.entity_id
_entity_poly.type
_entity_poly.pdbx_seq_one_letter_code
_entity_poly.pdbx_strand_id
1 'polypeptide(L)' 'MTGMSLFKAAAPAAAGIIFSWAQKRQYASFLPGDQMVFFILNAVEFIGLLLTFKPFLAQPNK' A
#
# COMPACT_ATOMS: atom_id res chain seq x y z
N MET A 1 -15.37 13.14 12.89
CA MET A 1 -14.35 12.66 11.93
C MET A 1 -14.63 11.19 11.67
N THR A 2 -15.07 10.83 10.46
CA THR A 2 -15.36 9.43 10.11
C THR A 2 -14.04 8.70 9.80
N GLY A 3 -14.00 7.38 9.97
CA GLY A 3 -12.82 6.57 9.63
C GLY A 3 -12.33 6.81 8.19
N MET A 4 -13.26 7.06 7.26
CA MET A 4 -12.96 7.41 5.87
C MET A 4 -12.10 8.68 5.72
N SER A 5 -12.30 9.68 6.58
CA SER A 5 -11.53 10.94 6.54
C SER A 5 -10.07 10.74 6.98
N LEU A 6 -9.85 9.85 7.97
CA LEU A 6 -8.50 9.51 8.42
C LEU A 6 -7.69 8.82 7.33
N PHE A 7 -8.28 7.83 6.63
CA PHE A 7 -7.59 7.15 5.51
C PHE A 7 -7.29 8.09 4.33
N LYS A 8 -8.16 9.07 4.07
CA LYS A 8 -7.91 10.10 3.04
C LYS A 8 -6.71 10.98 3.33
N ALA A 9 -6.37 11.22 4.60
CA ALA A 9 -5.18 11.98 4.98
C ALA A 9 -3.94 11.07 5.13
N ALA A 10 -4.12 9.87 5.69
CA ALA A 10 -3.04 8.93 5.93
C ALA A 10 -2.44 8.34 4.64
N ALA A 11 -3.28 8.05 3.64
CA ALA A 11 -2.80 7.45 2.38
C ALA A 11 -1.85 8.39 1.60
N PRO A 12 -2.17 9.69 1.38
CA PRO A 12 -1.22 10.63 0.77
C PRO A 12 0.06 10.83 1.58
N ALA A 13 -0.04 10.86 2.92
CA ALA A 13 1.14 10.99 3.78
C ALA A 13 2.07 9.77 3.67
N ALA A 14 1.51 8.56 3.74
CA ALA A 14 2.25 7.32 3.56
C ALA A 14 2.89 7.23 2.15
N ALA A 15 2.13 7.59 1.11
CA ALA A 15 2.64 7.65 -0.26
C ALA A 15 3.82 8.63 -0.40
N GLY A 16 3.74 9.81 0.23
CA GLY A 16 4.82 10.80 0.22
C GLY A 16 6.10 10.30 0.90
N ILE A 17 5.99 9.58 2.02
CA ILE A 17 7.14 8.97 2.71
C ILE A 17 7.81 7.93 1.80
N ILE A 18 7.02 7.02 1.21
CA ILE A 18 7.53 5.98 0.31
C ILE A 18 8.20 6.62 -0.91
N PHE A 19 7.60 7.66 -1.48
CA PHE A 19 8.13 8.36 -2.64
C PHE A 19 9.45 9.09 -2.33
N SER A 20 9.53 9.80 -1.21
CA SER A 20 10.77 10.46 -0.77
C SER A 20 11.90 9.44 -0.53
N TRP A 21 11.57 8.28 0.05
CA TRP A 21 12.52 7.19 0.23
C TRP A 21 12.99 6.61 -1.13
N ALA A 22 12.07 6.48 -2.09
CA ALA A 22 12.39 6.01 -3.44
C ALA A 22 13.33 6.98 -4.19
N GLN A 23 13.07 8.28 -4.11
CA GLN A 23 13.95 9.29 -4.71
C GLN A 23 15.38 9.24 -4.15
N LYS A 24 15.55 8.90 -2.86
CA LYS A 24 16.89 8.73 -2.27
C LYS A 24 17.62 7.47 -2.74
N ARG A 25 16.88 6.49 -3.28
CA ARG A 25 17.38 5.14 -3.60
C ARG A 25 17.53 4.86 -5.10
N GLN A 26 17.61 5.90 -5.92
CA GLN A 26 17.69 5.80 -7.38
C GLN A 26 18.89 4.97 -7.89
N TYR A 27 20.01 4.98 -7.16
CA TYR A 27 21.24 4.27 -7.54
C TYR A 27 21.43 2.90 -6.86
N ALA A 28 20.38 2.34 -6.25
CA ALA A 28 20.48 1.01 -5.66
C ALA A 28 20.51 -0.08 -6.74
N SER A 29 21.33 -1.12 -6.52
CA SER A 29 21.45 -2.27 -7.42
C SER A 29 20.23 -3.20 -7.41
N PHE A 30 19.35 -3.07 -6.42
CA PHE A 30 18.14 -3.89 -6.26
C PHE A 30 16.95 -2.99 -5.94
N LEU A 31 15.91 -3.07 -6.79
CA LEU A 31 14.71 -2.21 -6.76
C LEU A 31 15.03 -0.70 -6.68
N PRO A 32 15.68 -0.14 -7.71
CA PRO A 32 15.99 1.29 -7.78
C PRO A 32 14.72 2.13 -7.84
N GLY A 33 14.69 3.19 -7.03
CA GLY A 33 13.71 4.26 -7.15
C GLY A 33 12.27 3.79 -7.32
N ASP A 34 11.75 4.01 -8.53
CA ASP A 34 10.34 3.76 -8.88
C ASP A 34 9.96 2.28 -8.81
N GLN A 35 10.89 1.35 -9.09
CA GLN A 35 10.61 -0.08 -8.95
C GLN A 35 10.25 -0.47 -7.52
N MET A 36 10.84 0.20 -6.53
CA MET A 36 10.50 -0.03 -5.14
C MET A 36 9.09 0.51 -4.79
N VAL A 37 8.68 1.64 -5.38
CA VAL A 37 7.31 2.16 -5.22
C VAL A 37 6.30 1.17 -5.79
N PHE A 38 6.52 0.69 -7.01
CA PHE A 38 5.65 -0.29 -7.64
C PHE A 38 5.61 -1.62 -6.88
N PHE A 39 6.74 -2.07 -6.35
CA PHE A 39 6.78 -3.28 -5.52
C PHE A 39 5.90 -3.15 -4.28
N ILE A 40 5.97 -2.01 -3.58
CA ILE A 40 5.13 -1.77 -2.39
C ILE A 40 3.65 -1.69 -2.78
N LEU A 41 3.31 -1.02 -3.87
CA LEU A 41 1.92 -0.95 -4.35
C LEU A 41 1.36 -2.34 -4.66
N ASN A 42 2.12 -3.17 -5.39
CA ASN A 42 1.73 -4.54 -5.71
C ASN A 42 1.60 -5.40 -4.44
N ALA A 43 2.48 -5.22 -3.45
CA ALA A 43 2.38 -5.95 -2.19
C ALA A 43 1.10 -5.57 -1.41
N VAL A 44 0.75 -4.27 -1.36
CA VAL A 44 -0.49 -3.81 -0.71
C VAL A 44 -1.71 -4.32 -1.45
N GLU A 45 -1.71 -4.29 -2.78
CA GLU A 45 -2.80 -4.83 -3.61
C GLU A 45 -2.97 -6.34 -3.38
N PHE A 46 -1.86 -7.08 -3.35
CA PHE A 46 -1.87 -8.51 -3.06
C PHE A 46 -2.44 -8.82 -1.67
N ILE A 47 -2.08 -8.03 -0.66
CA ILE A 47 -2.67 -8.15 0.68
C ILE A 47 -4.18 -7.86 0.63
N GLY A 48 -4.60 -6.79 -0.05
CA GLY A 48 -6.03 -6.48 -0.22
C GLY A 48 -6.80 -7.60 -0.92
N LEU A 49 -6.19 -8.22 -1.93
CA LEU A 49 -6.75 -9.38 -2.61
C LEU A 49 -6.84 -10.58 -1.66
N LEU A 50 -5.80 -10.86 -0.87
CA LEU A 50 -5.82 -11.93 0.13
C LEU A 50 -6.93 -11.74 1.17
N LEU A 51 -7.13 -10.49 1.62
CA LEU A 51 -8.19 -10.12 2.56
C LEU A 51 -9.60 -10.27 1.97
N THR A 52 -9.73 -10.42 0.65
CA THR A 52 -11.03 -10.66 -0.01
C THR A 52 -11.47 -12.13 0.07
N PHE A 53 -10.55 -13.06 0.38
CA PHE A 53 -10.92 -14.46 0.52
C PHE A 53 -11.78 -14.71 1.77
N LYS A 54 -12.62 -15.76 1.70
CA LYS A 54 -13.54 -16.21 2.75
C LYS A 54 -12.97 -16.29 4.19
N PRO A 55 -11.69 -16.64 4.47
CA PRO A 55 -11.17 -16.58 5.84
C PRO A 55 -11.19 -15.17 6.47
N PHE A 56 -11.19 -14.11 5.66
CA PHE A 56 -11.14 -12.71 6.13
C PHE A 56 -12.42 -11.94 5.82
N LEU A 57 -13.02 -12.18 4.66
CA LEU A 57 -14.29 -11.57 4.23
C LEU A 57 -15.45 -12.55 4.48
N ALA A 58 -15.72 -12.80 5.76
CA ALA A 58 -16.83 -13.64 6.18
C ALA A 58 -18.14 -13.07 5.64
N GLN A 59 -18.83 -13.85 4.80
CA GLN A 59 -20.15 -13.46 4.34
C GLN A 59 -21.13 -13.59 5.53
N PRO A 60 -22.01 -12.60 5.75
CA PRO A 60 -23.03 -12.72 6.78
C PRO A 60 -23.86 -13.97 6.53
N ASN A 61 -23.98 -14.82 7.56
CA ASN A 61 -24.85 -15.99 7.47
C ASN A 61 -26.30 -15.50 7.42
N LYS A 62 -27.10 -16.15 6.58
CA LYS A 62 -28.49 -15.74 6.32
C LYS A 62 -29.41 -16.17 7.45
#